data_AF-A0A1H0PD02-F1
#
_entry.id   AF-A0A1H0PD02-F1
#
_cell.length_a   1.000
_cell.length_b   1.000
_cell.length_c   1.000
_cell.angle_alpha   90.00
_cell.angle_beta   90.00
_cell.angle_gamma   90.00
#
_symmetry.space_group_name_H-M   'P 1'
#
loop_
_entity.id
_entity.type
_entity.pdbx_description
1 polymer ?
#
loop_
_entity_poly.entity_id
_entity_poly.type
_entity_poly.pdbx_seq_one_letter_code
_entity_poly.pdbx_strand_id
1 'polypeptide(L)'
;MSTATPEAAAGLAAALRADVIRRWNLAGRPGPGELAAASGRAEELFRDFLDGRQGVNPHLQWLAMNDALSAPGEHDAKFREAVWRWVRTVSGPPTQPSLRPLRAKPPAESETSLQGADPLVLARRVNSAQQFNHQLRRLMIQTSTSFTDIGRRSESLPRSTAHHLVNHDRLPARAEQVRAFVQGCGIDENAQDEWVAAWQEARVRLSGAAPAPVPLRRRRRDRVLFTITITTPRRGRACTVTTARAGRAALMMMLCLITALWPLAAGVWG
;
A
#
# COMPACT_ATOMS: atom_id res chain seq x y z
N MET A 1 6.61 -11.28 27.07
CA MET A 1 7.40 -10.52 26.07
C MET A 1 7.69 -9.16 26.66
N SER A 2 8.95 -8.84 26.95
CA SER A 2 9.33 -7.57 27.56
C SER A 2 9.14 -6.44 26.55
N THR A 3 8.23 -5.50 26.81
CA THR A 3 8.09 -4.30 26.01
C THR A 3 9.26 -3.39 26.35
N ALA A 4 10.26 -3.32 25.48
CA ALA A 4 11.33 -2.35 25.63
C ALA A 4 10.71 -0.94 25.75
N THR A 5 11.11 -0.21 26.78
CA THR A 5 10.58 1.12 27.06
C THR A 5 11.00 2.09 25.94
N PRO A 6 10.19 3.11 25.62
CA PRO A 6 10.54 4.14 24.62
C PRO A 6 11.91 4.80 24.89
N GLU A 7 12.28 4.90 26.17
CA GLU A 7 13.57 5.42 26.63
C GLU A 7 14.75 4.53 26.18
N ALA A 8 14.62 3.20 26.27
CA ALA A 8 15.64 2.28 25.78
C ALA A 8 15.81 2.37 24.25
N ALA A 9 14.73 2.63 23.51
CA ALA A 9 14.80 2.82 22.07
C ALA A 9 15.48 4.15 21.69
N ALA A 10 15.26 5.22 22.44
CA ALA A 10 15.94 6.50 22.26
C ALA A 10 17.44 6.38 22.56
N GLY A 11 17.82 5.68 23.65
CA GLY A 11 19.22 5.42 23.99
C GLY A 11 19.96 4.62 22.91
N LEU A 12 19.31 3.59 22.35
CA LEU A 12 19.88 2.81 21.24
C LEU A 12 20.06 3.66 19.97
N ALA A 13 19.08 4.50 19.62
CA ALA A 13 19.21 5.41 18.48
C ALA A 13 20.38 6.38 18.65
N ALA A 14 20.54 6.97 19.84
CA ALA A 14 21.65 7.88 20.14
C ALA A 14 23.01 7.17 20.03
N ALA A 15 23.12 5.95 20.58
CA ALA A 15 24.35 5.15 20.52
C ALA A 15 24.73 4.77 19.08
N LEU A 16 23.75 4.35 18.27
CA LEU A 16 23.97 4.11 16.84
C LEU A 16 24.49 5.39 16.17
N ARG A 17 23.98 6.57 16.54
CA ARG A 17 24.32 7.86 15.89
C ARG A 17 25.77 8.20 16.12
N ALA A 18 26.18 8.07 17.37
CA ALA A 18 27.56 8.26 17.76
C ALA A 18 28.49 7.32 16.99
N ASP A 19 28.10 6.05 16.80
CA ASP A 19 28.88 5.08 16.03
C ASP A 19 29.05 5.49 14.56
N VAL A 20 27.94 5.86 13.89
CA VAL A 20 27.96 6.30 12.49
C VAL A 20 28.76 7.60 12.32
N ILE A 21 28.58 8.58 13.20
CA ILE A 21 29.35 9.82 13.19
C ILE A 21 30.84 9.54 13.42
N ARG A 22 31.19 8.61 14.32
CA ARG A 22 32.57 8.19 14.54
C ARG A 22 33.19 7.59 13.27
N ARG A 23 32.47 6.69 12.58
CA ARG A 23 32.92 6.10 11.31
C ARG A 23 33.07 7.16 10.20
N TRP A 24 32.12 8.09 10.11
CA TRP A 24 32.19 9.21 9.16
C TRP A 24 33.42 10.09 9.41
N ASN A 25 33.75 10.38 10.67
CA ASN A 25 34.98 11.09 11.03
C ASN A 25 36.23 10.31 10.64
N LEU A 26 36.27 9.00 10.90
CA LEU A 26 37.41 8.13 10.53
C LEU A 26 37.60 8.02 9.01
N ALA A 27 36.52 8.11 8.25
CA ALA A 27 36.55 8.11 6.79
C ALA A 27 36.96 9.46 6.17
N GLY A 28 37.35 10.46 6.97
CA GLY A 28 37.75 11.78 6.47
C GLY A 28 36.59 12.74 6.17
N ARG A 29 35.40 12.46 6.73
CA ARG A 29 34.18 13.28 6.55
C ARG A 29 33.78 13.48 5.08
N PRO A 30 33.58 12.38 4.32
CA PRO A 30 33.14 12.48 2.93
C PRO A 30 31.83 13.27 2.81
N GLY A 31 31.70 14.02 1.72
CA GLY A 31 30.52 14.83 1.43
C GLY A 31 29.29 13.98 1.05
N PRO A 32 28.07 14.53 1.09
CA PRO A 32 26.85 13.81 0.70
C PRO A 32 26.92 13.17 -0.70
N GLY A 33 27.50 13.87 -1.69
CA GLY A 33 27.65 13.37 -3.05
C GLY A 33 28.60 12.17 -3.16
N GLU A 34 29.68 12.15 -2.37
CA GLU A 34 30.62 11.03 -2.32
C GLU A 34 29.99 9.80 -1.67
N LEU A 35 29.24 10.01 -0.58
CA LEU A 35 28.48 8.96 0.10
C LEU A 35 27.37 8.38 -0.80
N ALA A 36 26.69 9.22 -1.57
CA ALA A 36 25.69 8.82 -2.56
C ALA A 36 26.32 7.98 -3.67
N ALA A 37 27.45 8.41 -4.21
CA ALA A 37 28.19 7.66 -5.23
C ALA A 37 28.68 6.30 -4.71
N ALA A 38 29.19 6.24 -3.47
CA ALA A 38 29.69 5.01 -2.87
C ALA A 38 28.59 3.96 -2.60
N SER A 39 27.39 4.41 -2.26
CA SER A 39 26.28 3.53 -1.85
C SER A 39 25.22 3.29 -2.92
N GLY A 40 25.21 4.09 -4.00
CA GLY A 40 24.15 4.10 -5.00
C GLY A 40 22.80 4.60 -4.46
N ARG A 41 22.81 5.41 -3.39
CA ARG A 41 21.61 5.96 -2.75
C ARG A 41 21.44 7.45 -3.08
N ALA A 42 20.24 7.97 -2.84
CA ALA A 42 19.92 9.37 -3.05
C ALA A 42 20.70 10.29 -2.09
N GLU A 43 21.24 11.39 -2.60
CA GLU A 43 22.08 12.34 -1.85
C GLU A 43 21.33 12.97 -0.66
N GLU A 44 20.01 13.17 -0.80
CA GLU A 44 19.15 13.77 0.20
C GLU A 44 19.14 12.98 1.52
N LEU A 45 19.28 11.64 1.46
CA LEU A 45 19.33 10.80 2.66
C LEU A 45 20.54 11.12 3.54
N PHE A 46 21.68 11.43 2.93
CA PHE A 46 22.92 11.77 3.62
C PHE A 46 22.87 13.20 4.16
N ARG A 47 22.35 14.14 3.35
CA ARG A 47 22.19 15.54 3.76
C ARG A 47 21.28 15.66 4.98
N ASP A 48 20.12 15.01 4.95
CA ASP A 48 19.20 15.02 6.09
C ASP A 48 19.83 14.43 7.35
N PHE A 49 20.59 13.33 7.23
CA PHE A 49 21.27 12.70 8.36
C PHE A 49 22.32 13.62 9.00
N LEU A 50 23.18 14.23 8.17
CA LEU A 50 24.26 15.11 8.61
C LEU A 50 23.73 16.42 9.19
N ASP A 51 22.65 16.96 8.62
CA ASP A 51 21.93 18.14 9.14
C ASP A 51 21.17 17.83 10.43
N GLY A 52 21.10 16.56 10.86
CA GLY A 52 20.34 16.13 12.03
C GLY A 52 18.83 16.19 11.84
N ARG A 53 18.36 16.29 10.59
CA ARG A 53 16.93 16.26 10.26
C ARG A 53 16.46 14.81 10.26
N GLN A 54 15.54 14.49 11.16
CA GLN A 54 14.83 13.21 11.10
C GLN A 54 13.87 13.26 9.89
N GLY A 55 14.30 12.67 8.78
CA GLY A 55 13.45 12.53 7.61
C GLY A 55 12.30 11.55 7.88
N VAL A 56 11.39 11.39 6.91
CA VAL A 56 10.22 10.50 7.02
C VAL A 56 10.62 9.05 7.33
N ASN A 57 11.85 8.66 7.01
CA ASN A 57 12.37 7.31 7.22
C ASN A 57 13.78 7.32 7.82
N PRO A 58 13.93 7.54 9.14
CA PRO A 58 15.24 7.62 9.78
C PRO A 58 16.05 6.35 9.53
N HIS A 59 15.45 5.16 9.64
CA HIS A 59 16.12 3.87 9.39
C HIS A 59 16.79 3.75 8.01
N LEU A 60 16.24 4.37 6.96
CA LEU A 60 16.86 4.37 5.64
C LEU A 60 18.12 5.24 5.61
N GLN A 61 18.14 6.36 6.33
CA GLN A 61 19.32 7.20 6.48
C GLN A 61 20.46 6.43 7.18
N TRP A 62 20.14 5.67 8.23
CA TRP A 62 21.09 4.81 8.95
C TRP A 62 21.72 3.72 8.07
N LEU A 63 20.89 3.01 7.30
CA LEU A 63 21.36 1.98 6.38
C LEU A 63 22.20 2.58 5.26
N ALA A 64 21.78 3.72 4.69
CA ALA A 64 22.53 4.42 3.66
C ALA A 64 23.91 4.87 4.16
N MET A 65 23.99 5.48 5.35
CA MET A 65 25.27 5.84 5.98
C MET A 65 26.16 4.64 6.22
N ASN A 66 25.60 3.52 6.70
CA ASN A 66 26.36 2.32 6.97
C ASN A 66 26.90 1.66 5.69
N ASP A 67 26.09 1.59 4.63
CA ASP A 67 26.53 1.07 3.33
C ASP A 67 27.65 1.94 2.73
N ALA A 68 27.52 3.27 2.83
CA ALA A 68 28.49 4.23 2.29
C ALA A 68 29.83 4.29 3.04
N LEU A 69 29.82 4.06 4.36
CA LEU A 69 31.00 4.16 5.24
C LEU A 69 31.76 2.82 5.41
N SER A 70 31.51 1.85 4.53
CA SER A 70 32.01 0.48 4.64
C SER A 70 33.51 0.40 5.00
N ALA A 71 33.79 -0.05 6.23
CA ALA A 71 34.99 -0.80 6.55
C ALA A 71 34.57 -2.27 6.66
N PRO A 72 34.97 -3.15 5.72
CA PRO A 72 34.51 -4.55 5.73
C PRO A 72 34.98 -5.27 7.00
N GLY A 73 34.03 -5.75 7.81
CA GLY A 73 34.32 -6.50 9.04
C GLY A 73 33.08 -6.92 9.84
N GLU A 74 33.29 -7.75 10.87
CA GLU A 74 32.25 -8.34 11.75
C GLU A 74 31.33 -7.28 12.42
N HIS A 75 31.83 -6.04 12.54
CA HIS A 75 31.07 -4.90 13.06
C HIS A 75 29.87 -4.50 12.19
N ASP A 76 29.84 -4.87 10.91
CA ASP A 76 28.74 -4.52 10.00
C ASP A 76 27.46 -5.34 10.27
N ALA A 77 27.62 -6.65 10.50
CA ALA A 77 26.50 -7.54 10.81
C ALA A 77 25.82 -7.17 12.14
N LYS A 78 26.61 -6.93 13.19
CA LYS A 78 26.11 -6.53 14.51
C LYS A 78 25.41 -5.16 14.46
N PHE A 79 25.94 -4.22 13.67
CA PHE A 79 25.30 -2.92 13.48
C PHE A 79 23.96 -3.03 12.76
N ARG A 80 23.92 -3.76 11.63
CA ARG A 80 22.66 -4.02 10.90
C ARG A 80 21.62 -4.70 11.78
N GLU A 81 22.03 -5.68 12.58
CA GLU A 81 21.12 -6.35 13.51
C GLU A 81 20.59 -5.38 14.59
N ALA A 82 21.44 -4.50 15.12
CA ALA A 82 21.04 -3.48 16.09
C ALA A 82 20.07 -2.46 15.48
N VAL A 83 20.28 -2.01 14.25
CA VAL A 83 19.35 -1.13 13.52
C VAL A 83 18.01 -1.84 13.32
N TRP A 84 18.00 -3.10 12.86
CA TRP A 84 16.76 -3.86 12.69
C TRP A 84 16.04 -4.16 14.01
N ARG A 85 16.78 -4.36 15.10
CA ARG A 85 16.22 -4.47 16.45
C ARG A 85 15.53 -3.17 16.85
N TRP A 86 16.19 -2.03 16.65
CA TRP A 86 15.61 -0.71 16.93
C TRP A 86 14.33 -0.45 16.11
N VAL A 87 14.35 -0.73 14.81
CA VAL A 87 13.18 -0.57 13.92
C VAL A 87 11.99 -1.40 14.45
N ARG A 88 12.21 -2.65 14.83
CA ARG A 88 11.16 -3.51 15.41
C ARG A 88 10.62 -2.99 16.74
N THR A 89 11.46 -2.32 17.53
CA THR A 89 11.03 -1.75 18.81
C THR A 89 10.21 -0.49 18.62
N VAL A 90 10.63 0.42 17.73
CA VAL A 90 9.98 1.72 17.53
C VAL A 90 8.75 1.60 16.63
N SER A 91 8.78 0.73 15.63
CA SER A 91 7.68 0.54 14.67
C SER A 91 6.72 -0.58 15.06
N GLY A 92 6.93 -1.26 16.20
CA GLY A 92 6.25 -2.50 16.57
C GLY A 92 6.76 -3.72 15.79
N PRO A 93 6.30 -4.95 16.11
CA PRO A 93 6.55 -6.10 15.24
C PRO A 93 6.16 -5.66 13.83
N PRO A 94 6.94 -6.00 12.79
CA PRO A 94 6.52 -5.65 11.46
C PRO A 94 5.14 -6.29 11.29
N THR A 95 4.05 -5.50 11.32
CA THR A 95 3.08 -5.60 10.23
C THR A 95 3.99 -5.56 9.05
N GLN A 96 4.29 -6.73 8.46
CA GLN A 96 5.23 -6.88 7.36
C GLN A 96 5.12 -5.57 6.62
N PRO A 97 6.13 -4.67 6.67
CA PRO A 97 6.11 -3.58 5.72
C PRO A 97 5.89 -4.36 4.45
N SER A 98 4.80 -4.11 3.73
CA SER A 98 4.61 -4.87 2.53
C SER A 98 5.88 -4.55 1.77
N LEU A 99 6.80 -5.50 1.73
CA LEU A 99 7.83 -5.60 0.76
C LEU A 99 7.06 -5.99 -0.52
N ARG A 100 6.02 -5.22 -0.88
CA ARG A 100 6.05 -4.57 -2.15
C ARG A 100 7.44 -3.97 -2.15
N PRO A 101 8.34 -4.49 -2.99
CA PRO A 101 9.55 -3.76 -3.29
C PRO A 101 9.12 -2.31 -3.44
N LEU A 102 9.89 -1.34 -2.93
CA LEU A 102 9.97 -0.09 -3.68
C LEU A 102 10.13 -0.58 -5.10
N ARG A 103 9.06 -0.47 -5.90
CA ARG A 103 8.99 -1.07 -7.22
C ARG A 103 10.20 -0.41 -7.83
N ALA A 104 11.31 -1.15 -7.96
CA ALA A 104 12.42 -0.73 -8.78
C ALA A 104 11.66 -0.27 -10.01
N LYS A 105 11.74 1.04 -10.33
CA LYS A 105 11.15 1.58 -11.55
C LYS A 105 11.44 0.47 -12.54
N PRO A 106 10.39 -0.29 -13.00
CA PRO A 106 10.63 -1.55 -13.68
C PRO A 106 11.74 -1.20 -14.65
N PRO A 107 12.85 -1.98 -14.68
CA PRO A 107 13.98 -1.64 -15.53
C PRO A 107 13.36 -1.13 -16.80
N ALA A 108 13.85 -0.02 -17.32
CA ALA A 108 13.42 0.38 -18.64
C ALA A 108 13.91 -0.71 -19.63
N GLU A 109 13.48 -1.97 -19.50
CA GLU A 109 12.68 -2.72 -20.47
C GLU A 109 11.95 -1.71 -21.35
N SER A 110 12.76 -1.09 -22.19
CA SER A 110 12.57 -1.25 -23.60
C SER A 110 11.13 -0.98 -23.97
N GLU A 111 10.81 0.32 -23.99
CA GLU A 111 9.85 0.89 -24.96
C GLU A 111 10.25 0.57 -26.42
N THR A 112 11.26 -0.28 -26.63
CA THR A 112 11.56 -1.03 -27.84
C THR A 112 10.29 -1.68 -28.39
N SER A 113 9.66 -0.94 -29.30
CA SER A 113 8.59 -1.36 -30.20
C SER A 113 7.26 -1.73 -29.52
N LEU A 114 6.49 -0.71 -29.14
CA LEU A 114 5.03 -0.83 -28.98
C LEU A 114 4.32 -1.32 -30.27
N GLN A 115 5.03 -1.37 -31.41
CA GLN A 115 4.68 -2.04 -32.66
C GLN A 115 4.88 -3.57 -32.62
N GLY A 116 4.62 -4.19 -31.47
CA GLY A 116 4.59 -5.64 -31.34
C GLY A 116 3.26 -6.24 -31.81
N ALA A 117 3.21 -7.57 -31.90
CA ALA A 117 2.00 -8.35 -32.19
C ALA A 117 0.76 -7.85 -31.41
N ASP A 118 -0.41 -8.03 -32.03
CA ASP A 118 -1.71 -7.63 -31.50
C ASP A 118 -1.87 -8.06 -30.01
N PRO A 119 -2.17 -7.11 -29.10
CA PRO A 119 -2.32 -7.40 -27.68
C PRO A 119 -3.35 -8.50 -27.40
N LEU A 120 -4.39 -8.66 -28.22
CA LEU A 120 -5.40 -9.71 -28.06
C LEU A 120 -4.83 -11.11 -28.32
N VAL A 121 -4.02 -11.26 -29.38
CA VAL A 121 -3.34 -12.51 -29.69
C VAL A 121 -2.40 -12.92 -28.56
N LEU A 122 -1.70 -11.95 -27.97
CA LEU A 122 -0.83 -12.18 -26.82
C LEU A 122 -1.63 -12.48 -25.55
N ALA A 123 -2.78 -11.83 -25.35
CA ALA A 123 -3.67 -12.05 -24.20
C ALA A 123 -4.17 -13.50 -24.14
N ARG A 124 -4.41 -14.15 -25.28
CA ARG A 124 -4.81 -15.57 -25.33
C ARG A 124 -3.70 -16.52 -24.83
N ARG A 125 -2.44 -16.14 -25.01
CA ARG A 125 -1.25 -16.97 -24.72
C ARG A 125 -0.67 -16.77 -23.31
N VAL A 126 -1.30 -15.95 -22.47
CA VAL A 126 -0.75 -15.61 -21.15
C VAL A 126 -0.75 -16.79 -20.19
N ASN A 127 0.31 -16.88 -19.41
CA ASN A 127 0.52 -17.89 -18.37
C ASN A 127 0.52 -17.28 -16.96
N SER A 128 0.17 -16.00 -16.82
CA SER A 128 0.00 -15.34 -15.52
C SER A 128 -1.03 -14.21 -15.56
N ALA A 129 -1.59 -13.88 -14.39
CA ALA A 129 -2.52 -12.76 -14.24
C ALA A 129 -1.87 -11.41 -14.59
N GLN A 130 -0.60 -11.24 -14.20
CA GLN A 130 0.17 -10.05 -14.52
C GLN A 130 0.37 -9.88 -16.02
N GLN A 131 0.63 -10.96 -16.76
CA GLN A 131 0.77 -10.91 -18.22
C GLN A 131 -0.53 -10.48 -18.90
N PHE A 132 -1.68 -10.97 -18.45
CA PHE A 132 -2.99 -10.53 -18.97
C PHE A 132 -3.22 -9.04 -18.71
N ASN A 133 -3.01 -8.58 -17.47
CA ASN A 133 -3.18 -7.18 -17.10
C ASN A 133 -2.19 -6.26 -17.83
N HIS A 134 -1.00 -6.76 -18.14
CA HIS A 134 -0.03 -6.06 -18.98
C HIS A 134 -0.55 -5.90 -20.42
N GLN A 135 -1.22 -6.90 -21.01
CA GLN A 135 -1.82 -6.73 -22.34
C GLN A 135 -2.96 -5.71 -22.33
N LEU A 136 -3.77 -5.65 -21.27
CA LEU A 136 -4.76 -4.57 -21.09
C LEU A 136 -4.08 -3.19 -21.03
N ARG A 137 -2.93 -3.09 -20.36
CA ARG A 137 -2.12 -1.86 -20.35
C ARG A 137 -1.67 -1.47 -21.75
N ARG A 138 -1.17 -2.44 -22.51
CA ARG A 138 -0.69 -2.21 -23.88
C ARG A 138 -1.81 -1.77 -24.79
N LEU A 139 -2.98 -2.40 -24.70
CA LEU A 139 -4.18 -1.96 -25.41
C LEU A 139 -4.50 -0.49 -25.12
N MET A 140 -4.55 -0.11 -23.85
CA MET A 140 -4.80 1.27 -23.42
C MET A 140 -3.78 2.27 -23.99
N ILE A 141 -2.49 1.89 -24.00
CA ILE A 141 -1.41 2.73 -24.56
C ILE A 141 -1.55 2.85 -26.09
N GLN A 142 -1.83 1.74 -26.79
CA GLN A 142 -1.98 1.72 -28.25
C GLN A 142 -3.19 2.53 -28.73
N THR A 143 -4.28 2.54 -27.96
CA THR A 143 -5.46 3.36 -28.25
C THR A 143 -5.34 4.79 -27.69
N SER A 144 -4.18 5.18 -27.15
CA SER A 144 -3.92 6.49 -26.53
C SER A 144 -5.01 6.92 -25.53
N THR A 145 -5.61 5.97 -24.81
CA THR A 145 -6.75 6.24 -23.93
C THR A 145 -6.28 6.41 -22.48
N SER A 146 -6.75 7.46 -21.80
CA SER A 146 -6.44 7.65 -20.38
C SER A 146 -7.42 6.89 -19.47
N PHE A 147 -7.04 6.64 -18.20
CA PHE A 147 -7.97 6.07 -17.22
C PHE A 147 -9.22 6.93 -16.98
N THR A 148 -9.11 8.25 -17.16
CA THR A 148 -10.24 9.18 -17.06
C THR A 148 -11.19 8.98 -18.24
N ASP A 149 -10.66 8.77 -19.45
CA ASP A 149 -11.46 8.50 -20.64
C ASP A 149 -12.17 7.15 -20.55
N ILE A 150 -11.48 6.11 -20.07
CA ILE A 150 -12.08 4.80 -19.82
C ILE A 150 -13.26 4.95 -18.85
N GLY A 151 -13.07 5.65 -17.72
CA GLY A 151 -14.12 5.85 -16.75
C GLY A 151 -15.32 6.64 -17.30
N ARG A 152 -15.08 7.60 -18.19
CA ARG A 152 -16.13 8.38 -18.86
C ARG A 152 -16.90 7.57 -19.90
N ARG A 153 -16.22 6.73 -20.69
CA ARG A 153 -16.81 5.99 -21.82
C ARG A 153 -17.49 4.68 -21.43
N SER A 154 -17.07 4.06 -20.33
CA SER A 154 -17.51 2.70 -19.98
C SER A 154 -18.79 2.64 -19.14
N GLU A 155 -19.33 3.78 -18.68
CA GLU A 155 -20.49 4.01 -17.77
C GLU A 155 -20.49 3.24 -16.42
N SER A 156 -19.94 2.04 -16.40
CA SER A 156 -20.00 1.02 -15.37
C SER A 156 -18.66 0.76 -14.69
N LEU A 157 -17.54 1.30 -15.21
CA LEU A 157 -16.21 1.09 -14.67
C LEU A 157 -15.59 2.39 -14.10
N PRO A 158 -15.60 2.58 -12.77
CA PRO A 158 -14.96 3.75 -12.16
C PRO A 158 -13.46 3.83 -12.48
N ARG A 159 -12.92 5.05 -12.60
CA ARG A 159 -11.49 5.31 -12.87
C ARG A 159 -10.54 4.52 -11.95
N SER A 160 -10.84 4.47 -10.65
CA SER A 160 -10.04 3.72 -9.68
C SER A 160 -10.03 2.22 -9.98
N THR A 161 -11.15 1.67 -10.42
CA THR A 161 -11.27 0.26 -10.82
C THR A 161 -10.47 -0.01 -12.08
N ALA A 162 -10.57 0.84 -13.11
CA ALA A 162 -9.76 0.72 -14.33
C ALA A 162 -8.26 0.73 -14.02
N HIS A 163 -7.81 1.64 -13.14
CA HIS A 163 -6.42 1.68 -12.68
C HIS A 163 -6.01 0.39 -11.94
N HIS A 164 -6.90 -0.17 -11.11
CA HIS A 164 -6.64 -1.43 -10.42
C HIS A 164 -6.55 -2.63 -11.35
N LEU A 165 -7.39 -2.73 -12.38
CA LEU A 165 -7.35 -3.84 -13.34
C LEU A 165 -5.98 -3.98 -14.00
N VAL A 166 -5.36 -2.85 -14.34
CA VAL A 166 -4.10 -2.83 -15.11
C VAL A 166 -2.85 -2.99 -14.23
N ASN A 167 -2.90 -2.54 -12.97
CA ASN A 167 -1.72 -2.49 -12.11
C ASN A 167 -1.66 -3.58 -11.04
N HIS A 168 -2.72 -4.34 -10.82
CA HIS A 168 -2.75 -5.35 -9.77
C HIS A 168 -2.26 -6.71 -10.29
N ASP A 169 -1.73 -7.55 -9.39
CA ASP A 169 -1.21 -8.88 -9.73
C ASP A 169 -2.30 -9.98 -9.86
N ARG A 170 -3.58 -9.59 -9.87
CA ARG A 170 -4.72 -10.51 -9.89
C ARG A 170 -5.54 -10.28 -11.15
N LEU A 171 -6.10 -11.36 -11.70
CA LEU A 171 -7.04 -11.24 -12.81
C LEU A 171 -8.25 -10.41 -12.38
N PRO A 172 -8.88 -9.69 -13.33
CA PRO A 172 -10.20 -9.10 -13.15
C PRO A 172 -11.16 -10.14 -12.57
N ALA A 173 -11.99 -9.74 -11.60
CA ALA A 173 -12.84 -10.69 -10.88
C ALA A 173 -14.04 -11.15 -11.72
N ARG A 174 -14.44 -10.32 -12.68
CA ARG A 174 -15.69 -10.39 -13.43
C ARG A 174 -15.44 -10.11 -14.91
N ALA A 175 -16.18 -10.80 -15.78
CA ALA A 175 -16.08 -10.61 -17.23
C ALA A 175 -16.50 -9.18 -17.64
N GLU A 176 -17.52 -8.65 -16.96
CA GLU A 176 -18.07 -7.32 -17.21
C GLU A 176 -17.02 -6.21 -16.98
N GLN A 177 -16.07 -6.42 -16.06
CA GLN A 177 -14.97 -5.47 -15.84
C GLN A 177 -14.01 -5.42 -17.04
N VAL A 178 -13.75 -6.56 -17.67
CA VAL A 178 -12.89 -6.65 -18.87
C VAL A 178 -13.62 -6.00 -20.04
N ARG A 179 -14.89 -6.36 -20.26
CA ARG A 179 -15.71 -5.79 -21.33
C ARG A 179 -15.78 -4.27 -21.21
N ALA A 180 -16.15 -3.75 -20.04
CA ALA A 180 -16.25 -2.31 -19.81
C ALA A 180 -14.89 -1.58 -20.00
N PHE A 181 -13.78 -2.20 -19.61
CA PHE A 181 -12.44 -1.63 -19.84
C PHE A 181 -12.10 -1.53 -21.33
N VAL A 182 -12.34 -2.61 -22.09
CA VAL A 182 -12.06 -2.70 -23.53
C VAL A 182 -12.99 -1.78 -24.33
N GLN A 183 -14.27 -1.71 -23.95
CA GLN A 183 -15.22 -0.72 -24.45
C GLN A 183 -14.74 0.71 -24.18
N GLY A 184 -14.23 1.00 -22.98
CA GLY A 184 -13.66 2.30 -22.63
C GLY A 184 -12.44 2.67 -23.48
N CYS A 185 -11.70 1.68 -23.97
CA CYS A 185 -10.60 1.85 -24.93
C CYS A 185 -11.07 2.09 -26.38
N GLY A 186 -12.38 2.04 -26.65
CA GLY A 186 -12.96 2.28 -27.98
C GLY A 186 -12.93 1.09 -28.93
N ILE A 187 -12.77 -0.13 -28.40
CA ILE A 187 -12.77 -1.37 -29.20
C ILE A 187 -14.19 -1.80 -29.53
N ASP A 188 -14.40 -2.37 -30.73
CA ASP A 188 -15.71 -2.83 -31.18
C ASP A 188 -16.25 -4.00 -30.34
N GLU A 189 -17.57 -4.24 -30.42
CA GLU A 189 -18.25 -5.24 -29.59
C GLU A 189 -17.80 -6.68 -29.86
N ASN A 190 -17.46 -7.02 -31.11
CA ASN A 190 -16.99 -8.37 -31.46
C ASN A 190 -15.61 -8.63 -30.83
N ALA A 191 -14.70 -7.66 -30.94
CA ALA A 191 -13.40 -7.73 -30.31
C ALA A 191 -13.48 -7.68 -28.78
N GLN A 192 -14.46 -6.97 -28.20
CA GLN A 192 -14.74 -7.04 -26.75
C GLN A 192 -15.06 -8.46 -26.30
N ASP A 193 -15.87 -9.20 -27.05
CA ASP A 193 -16.21 -10.59 -26.74
C ASP A 193 -14.99 -11.52 -26.84
N GLU A 194 -14.11 -11.29 -27.81
CA GLU A 194 -12.84 -12.02 -27.90
C GLU A 194 -11.92 -11.74 -26.70
N TRP A 195 -11.87 -10.50 -26.20
CA TRP A 195 -11.13 -10.16 -24.98
C TRP A 195 -11.71 -10.84 -23.74
N VAL A 196 -13.03 -10.94 -23.65
CA VAL A 196 -13.71 -11.68 -22.57
C VAL A 196 -13.42 -13.17 -22.67
N ALA A 197 -13.43 -13.76 -23.86
CA ALA A 197 -13.08 -15.16 -24.08
C ALA A 197 -11.62 -15.43 -23.67
N ALA A 198 -10.68 -14.59 -24.10
CA ALA A 198 -9.28 -14.70 -23.70
C ALA A 198 -9.08 -14.62 -22.17
N TRP A 199 -9.84 -13.74 -21.49
CA TRP A 199 -9.84 -13.67 -20.02
C TRP A 199 -10.39 -14.96 -19.37
N GLN A 200 -11.46 -15.53 -19.92
CA GLN A 200 -12.04 -16.79 -19.42
C GLN A 200 -11.04 -17.94 -19.55
N GLU A 201 -10.39 -18.07 -20.71
CA GLU A 201 -9.34 -19.06 -20.95
C GLU A 201 -8.17 -18.90 -19.96
N ALA A 202 -7.68 -17.67 -19.79
CA ALA A 202 -6.63 -17.37 -18.82
C ALA A 202 -7.04 -17.74 -17.39
N ARG A 203 -8.30 -17.46 -17.02
CA ARG A 203 -8.82 -17.81 -15.69
C ARG A 203 -8.88 -19.32 -15.46
N VAL A 204 -9.36 -20.10 -16.44
CA VAL A 204 -9.39 -21.57 -16.35
C VAL A 204 -7.97 -22.12 -16.24
N ARG A 205 -7.05 -21.64 -17.09
CA ARG A 205 -5.64 -22.03 -17.10
C ARG A 205 -4.96 -21.78 -15.76
N LEU A 206 -5.16 -20.60 -15.17
CA LEU A 206 -4.47 -20.19 -13.93
C LEU A 206 -5.09 -20.74 -12.66
N SER A 207 -6.41 -20.97 -12.65
CA SER A 207 -7.07 -21.54 -11.47
C SER A 207 -6.95 -23.06 -11.42
N GLY A 208 -6.60 -23.71 -12.53
CA GLY A 208 -6.60 -25.17 -12.67
C GLY A 208 -7.98 -25.81 -12.47
N ALA A 209 -9.03 -24.99 -12.32
CA ALA A 209 -10.38 -25.40 -12.05
C ALA A 209 -11.24 -25.07 -13.27
N ALA A 210 -11.97 -26.07 -13.75
CA ALA A 210 -13.06 -25.86 -14.72
C ALA A 210 -13.96 -24.72 -14.21
N PRO A 211 -14.47 -23.85 -15.09
CA PRO A 211 -15.21 -22.66 -14.68
C PRO A 211 -16.44 -23.10 -13.87
N ALA A 212 -16.37 -22.93 -12.56
CA ALA A 212 -17.49 -23.24 -11.68
C ALA A 212 -18.66 -22.32 -12.08
N PRO A 213 -19.87 -22.86 -12.29
CA PRO A 213 -21.03 -22.05 -12.63
C PRO A 213 -21.18 -20.96 -11.57
N VAL A 214 -21.35 -19.72 -12.03
CA VAL A 214 -21.42 -18.52 -11.19
C VAL A 214 -22.42 -18.78 -10.07
N PRO A 215 -21.99 -18.91 -8.80
CA PRO A 215 -22.94 -19.00 -7.71
C PRO A 215 -23.62 -17.64 -7.64
N LEU A 216 -24.93 -17.63 -7.94
CA LEU A 216 -25.80 -16.50 -7.66
C LEU A 216 -25.66 -16.19 -6.16
N ARG A 217 -24.78 -15.25 -5.83
CA ARG A 217 -24.54 -14.87 -4.44
C ARG A 217 -25.86 -14.32 -3.90
N ARG A 218 -26.47 -15.09 -3.00
CA ARG A 218 -27.47 -14.58 -2.06
C ARG A 218 -26.95 -13.26 -1.51
N ARG A 219 -27.68 -12.19 -1.80
CA ARG A 219 -27.52 -10.81 -1.35
C ARG A 219 -26.96 -10.79 0.09
N ARG A 220 -25.65 -10.59 0.22
CA ARG A 220 -25.01 -10.37 1.51
C ARG A 220 -25.43 -8.97 1.94
N ARG A 221 -26.49 -8.87 2.76
CA ARG A 221 -27.01 -7.61 3.28
C ARG A 221 -25.85 -6.78 3.83
N ASP A 222 -25.69 -5.59 3.29
CA ASP A 222 -24.69 -4.61 3.68
C ASP A 222 -24.71 -4.41 5.20
N ARG A 223 -23.55 -4.65 5.82
CA ARG A 223 -23.27 -4.17 7.17
C ARG A 223 -23.05 -2.66 7.05
N VAL A 224 -24.12 -1.89 7.18
CA VAL A 224 -24.03 -0.45 7.40
C VAL A 224 -23.50 -0.23 8.81
N LEU A 225 -22.24 0.23 8.92
CA LEU A 225 -21.68 0.77 10.15
C LEU A 225 -22.17 2.22 10.26
N PHE A 226 -22.92 2.53 11.31
CA PHE A 226 -23.27 3.91 11.63
C PHE A 226 -22.30 4.42 12.70
N THR A 227 -21.61 5.53 12.40
CA THR A 227 -20.78 6.25 13.36
C THR A 227 -21.61 7.37 13.95
N ILE A 228 -21.81 7.40 15.27
CA ILE A 228 -22.48 8.49 15.97
C ILE A 228 -21.40 9.33 16.66
N THR A 229 -21.31 10.61 16.32
CA THR A 229 -20.41 11.56 16.98
C THR A 229 -21.22 12.35 17.99
N ILE A 230 -20.91 12.22 19.29
CA ILE A 230 -21.58 12.99 20.34
C ILE A 230 -20.68 14.15 20.74
N THR A 231 -21.11 15.37 20.45
CA THR A 231 -20.43 16.61 20.87
C THR A 231 -21.05 17.11 22.17
N THR A 232 -20.34 16.96 23.30
CA THR A 232 -20.78 17.55 24.58
C THR A 232 -20.30 19.00 24.70
N PRO A 233 -21.13 19.96 25.14
CA PRO A 233 -20.84 21.39 25.01
C PRO A 233 -19.87 21.98 26.05
N ARG A 234 -19.33 21.23 27.03
CA ARG A 234 -18.67 21.87 28.19
C ARG A 234 -17.16 21.68 28.40
N ARG A 235 -16.47 20.82 27.65
CA ARG A 235 -14.99 20.77 27.61
C ARG A 235 -14.59 20.24 26.24
N GLY A 236 -13.80 21.00 25.47
CA GLY A 236 -13.49 20.76 24.05
C GLY A 236 -12.71 19.46 23.72
N ARG A 237 -13.27 18.29 24.04
CA ARG A 237 -12.80 16.99 23.57
C ARG A 237 -13.98 16.19 23.01
N ALA A 238 -13.96 15.96 21.71
CA ALA A 238 -14.89 15.04 21.06
C ALA A 238 -14.49 13.59 21.41
N CYS A 239 -15.43 12.78 21.89
CA CYS A 239 -15.25 11.34 22.01
C CYS A 239 -16.00 10.65 20.87
N THR A 240 -15.27 9.92 20.03
CA THR A 240 -15.85 9.09 18.97
C THR A 240 -15.96 7.67 19.50
N VAL A 241 -17.20 7.17 19.68
CA VAL A 241 -17.43 5.79 20.13
C VAL A 241 -17.94 4.99 18.94
N THR A 242 -17.13 4.06 18.44
CA THR A 242 -17.53 3.11 17.40
C THR A 242 -18.07 1.85 18.08
N THR A 243 -19.38 1.59 18.00
CA THR A 243 -19.96 0.36 18.53
C THR A 243 -20.36 -0.59 17.40
N ALA A 244 -19.88 -1.83 17.47
CA ALA A 244 -20.35 -2.91 16.62
C ALA A 244 -21.68 -3.45 17.20
N ARG A 245 -22.80 -3.00 16.62
CA ARG A 245 -24.20 -3.44 16.83
C ARG A 245 -24.50 -4.04 18.22
N ALA A 246 -24.78 -3.18 19.19
CA ALA A 246 -25.79 -3.49 20.18
C ALA A 246 -27.17 -3.42 19.47
N GLY A 247 -28.05 -4.40 19.70
CA GLY A 247 -29.39 -4.40 19.10
C GLY A 247 -30.16 -3.13 19.45
N ARG A 248 -31.17 -2.76 18.65
CA ARG A 248 -31.98 -1.53 18.85
C ARG A 248 -32.50 -1.37 20.30
N ALA A 249 -32.79 -2.49 20.96
CA ALA A 249 -33.17 -2.56 22.36
C ALA A 249 -32.04 -2.14 23.33
N ALA A 250 -30.79 -2.53 23.05
CA ALA A 250 -29.64 -2.16 23.87
C ALA A 250 -29.26 -0.67 23.70
N LEU A 251 -29.49 -0.11 22.51
CA LEU A 251 -29.31 1.33 22.27
C LEU A 251 -30.37 2.16 23.01
N MET A 252 -31.63 1.70 23.02
CA MET A 252 -32.71 2.33 23.80
C MET A 252 -32.47 2.20 25.31
N MET A 253 -32.03 1.02 25.78
CA MET A 253 -31.63 0.83 27.19
C MET A 253 -30.48 1.75 27.59
N MET A 254 -29.46 1.91 26.75
CA MET A 254 -28.34 2.78 27.05
C MET A 254 -28.78 4.26 27.09
N LEU A 255 -29.67 4.68 26.18
CA LEU A 255 -30.22 6.04 26.19
C LEU A 255 -31.08 6.30 27.45
N CYS A 256 -31.92 5.34 27.84
CA CYS A 256 -32.74 5.40 29.06
C CYS A 256 -31.89 5.42 30.33
N LEU A 257 -30.77 4.68 30.37
CA LEU A 257 -29.86 4.72 31.52
C LEU A 257 -29.16 6.08 31.62
N ILE A 258 -28.73 6.67 30.51
CA ILE A 258 -28.11 8.00 30.50
C ILE A 258 -29.10 9.08 30.96
N THR A 259 -30.36 9.03 30.52
CA THR A 259 -31.38 10.00 30.96
C THR A 259 -31.82 9.78 32.41
N ALA A 260 -31.90 8.54 32.88
CA ALA A 260 -32.27 8.23 34.26
C ALA A 260 -31.17 8.57 35.29
N LEU A 261 -29.89 8.52 34.90
CA LEU A 261 -28.76 8.84 35.78
C LEU A 261 -28.46 10.34 35.87
N TRP A 262 -28.99 11.16 34.95
CA TRP A 262 -28.74 12.60 34.90
C TRP A 262 -29.20 13.39 36.15
N PRO A 263 -30.38 13.13 36.75
CA PRO A 263 -30.85 13.88 37.92
C PRO A 263 -30.03 13.58 39.19
N LEU A 264 -29.49 12.36 39.31
CA LEU A 264 -28.70 11.95 40.47
C LEU A 264 -27.32 12.64 40.52
N ALA A 265 -26.74 12.95 39.35
CA ALA A 265 -25.50 13.70 39.27
C ALA A 265 -25.68 15.20 39.57
N ALA A 266 -26.88 15.75 39.39
CA ALA A 266 -27.16 17.16 39.64
C ALA A 266 -27.33 17.51 41.14
N GLY A 267 -27.68 16.53 41.99
CA GLY A 267 -27.92 16.75 43.42
C GLY A 267 -26.68 16.72 44.32
N VAL A 268 -25.52 16.30 43.82
CA VAL A 268 -24.28 16.13 44.63
C VAL A 268 -23.38 17.38 44.58
N TRP A 269 -23.73 18.38 43.77
CA TRP A 269 -22.95 19.61 43.56
C TRP A 269 -23.72 20.89 43.96
N GLY A 270 -24.70 20.74 44.85
CA GLY A 270 -25.40 21.83 45.52
C GLY A 270 -24.96 21.96 46.97
#